data_AF-A0AB38RLY7-F1
#
_entry.id   AF-A0AB38RLY7-F1
#
_cell.length_a   1.000
_cell.length_b   1.000
_cell.length_c   1.000
_cell.angle_alpha   90.00
_cell.angle_beta   90.00
_cell.angle_gamma   90.00
#
_symmetry.space_group_name_H-M   'P 1'
#
loop_
_entity.id
_entity.type
_entity.pdbx_description
1 polymer ?
#
loop_
_entity_poly.entity_id
_entity_poly.type
_entity_poly.pdbx_seq_one_letter_code
_entity_poly.pdbx_strand_id
1 'polypeptide(L)'
;MPPGEDPRDYARTLAAVYDATMAGDRAPARPRDVVRQSWQRLRELGIDPEHNRVEPSMDVAELDLRRRESGLYDVLDDVTRGLESVTASGENIMVVADLRGTVLWRSGSHRVLDQAARLGFVEGANWAEDSVGTNAIGTALVSRQAVQIFSAEHYARSHHPWTCAGAPIRDPRDDRVIGVVDISGPAKTVHPTTLALVDAVARLAQSHLRDKHRDNLDQLRSVAGPMLARSGSPALVIDTHGWVAAVDALPHRSRVLLPAALAPGRTWFPALGLCELDPLPGGWVVRPIATGEKISAPTVHIDLRDSENMSVTVTSGLGEWAYSPTQRHAEILFLLGSERRGLTASRLAQDLFGDPARTVTARAEMSRLRKNLAGVVAAQPYRFVDAAHVTLSCPDDGAHLLPFSNAPAVRAARLTQAGSEA
;
A
#
# COMPACT_ATOMS: atom_id res chain seq x y z
N MET A 1 17.11 18.85 2.94
CA MET A 1 18.23 19.80 3.13
C MET A 1 17.99 20.60 4.40
N PRO A 2 18.96 20.70 5.31
CA PRO A 2 18.91 21.62 6.44
C PRO A 2 18.60 23.06 6.01
N PRO A 3 17.87 23.85 6.82
CA PRO A 3 17.65 25.26 6.53
C PRO A 3 18.98 26.02 6.45
N GLY A 4 19.19 26.79 5.38
CA GLY A 4 20.35 27.68 5.22
C GLY A 4 21.58 27.07 4.53
N GLU A 5 21.57 25.79 4.15
CA GLU A 5 22.63 25.22 3.32
C GLU A 5 22.48 25.60 1.83
N ASP A 6 23.60 25.83 1.15
CA ASP A 6 23.63 25.96 -0.32
C ASP A 6 23.33 24.60 -0.96
N PRO A 7 22.29 24.47 -1.81
CA PRO A 7 21.97 23.23 -2.51
C PRO A 7 23.16 22.59 -3.25
N ARG A 8 24.10 23.39 -3.77
CA ARG A 8 25.28 22.88 -4.49
C ARG A 8 26.29 22.23 -3.57
N ASP A 9 26.50 22.80 -2.39
CA ASP A 9 27.43 22.28 -1.38
C ASP A 9 26.88 21.01 -0.75
N TYR A 10 25.58 21.02 -0.48
CA TYR A 10 24.86 19.85 0.00
C TYR A 10 24.88 18.72 -1.04
N ALA A 11 24.66 19.01 -2.32
CA ALA A 11 24.76 18.02 -3.41
C ALA A 11 26.16 17.39 -3.51
N ARG A 12 27.22 18.19 -3.40
CA ARG A 12 28.62 17.69 -3.39
C ARG A 12 28.90 16.77 -2.20
N THR A 13 28.40 17.14 -1.02
CA THR A 13 28.53 16.32 0.19
C THR A 13 27.81 14.99 0.03
N LEU A 14 26.58 15.02 -0.51
CA LEU A 14 25.82 13.81 -0.78
C LEU A 14 26.48 12.90 -1.81
N ALA A 15 27.11 13.46 -2.84
CA ALA A 15 27.86 12.67 -3.82
C ALA A 15 29.01 11.91 -3.15
N ALA A 16 29.76 12.56 -2.26
CA ALA A 16 30.82 11.90 -1.49
C ALA A 16 30.28 10.82 -0.53
N VAL A 17 29.12 11.07 0.10
CA VAL A 17 28.42 10.06 0.92
C VAL A 17 27.99 8.87 0.08
N TYR A 18 27.42 9.12 -1.10
CA TYR A 18 26.98 8.12 -2.05
C TYR A 18 28.15 7.24 -2.51
N ASP A 19 29.21 7.84 -3.07
CA ASP A 19 30.34 7.11 -3.63
C ASP A 19 31.04 6.25 -2.56
N ALA A 20 31.25 6.80 -1.35
CA ALA A 20 31.80 6.02 -0.25
C ALA A 20 30.89 4.86 0.17
N THR A 21 29.57 5.07 0.22
CA THR A 21 28.63 4.01 0.60
C THR A 21 28.57 2.90 -0.45
N MET A 22 28.62 3.24 -1.74
CA MET A 22 28.60 2.26 -2.83
C MET A 22 29.92 1.49 -2.94
N ALA A 23 31.05 2.12 -2.61
CA ALA A 23 32.36 1.46 -2.52
C ALA A 23 32.52 0.55 -1.28
N GLY A 24 31.60 0.63 -0.30
CA GLY A 24 31.73 -0.08 0.99
C GLY A 24 32.66 0.62 1.98
N ASP A 25 33.03 1.87 1.70
CA ASP A 25 33.90 2.69 2.54
C ASP A 25 33.13 3.41 3.65
N ARG A 26 33.88 3.99 4.59
CA ARG A 26 33.31 4.83 5.64
C ARG A 26 32.89 6.18 5.05
N ALA A 27 31.58 6.36 4.88
CA ALA A 27 31.02 7.62 4.40
C ALA A 27 31.32 8.83 5.33
N PRO A 28 31.54 10.03 4.78
CA PRO A 28 31.83 11.25 5.53
C PRO A 28 30.67 11.70 6.42
N ALA A 29 29.45 11.30 6.09
CA ALA A 29 28.25 11.53 6.89
C ALA A 29 27.30 10.33 6.76
N ARG A 30 26.37 10.19 7.72
CA ARG A 30 25.32 9.18 7.63
C ARG A 30 24.17 9.70 6.76
N PRO A 31 23.75 8.96 5.71
CA PRO A 31 22.54 9.30 4.99
C PRO A 31 21.32 9.28 5.92
N ARG A 32 20.28 10.04 5.56
CA ARG A 32 18.98 9.97 6.24
C ARG A 32 18.48 8.53 6.29
N ASP A 33 17.81 8.16 7.37
CA ASP A 33 17.41 6.76 7.62
C ASP A 33 16.60 6.16 6.47
N VAL A 34 15.67 6.92 5.89
CA VAL A 34 14.85 6.47 4.76
C VAL A 34 15.68 6.14 3.51
N VAL A 35 16.71 6.97 3.23
CA VAL A 35 17.62 6.79 2.08
C VAL A 35 18.55 5.61 2.34
N ARG A 36 19.14 5.55 3.54
CA ARG A 36 20.01 4.45 3.95
C ARG A 36 19.31 3.09 3.88
N GLN A 37 18.07 3.01 4.37
CA GLN A 37 17.26 1.79 4.30
C GLN A 37 16.95 1.41 2.84
N SER A 38 16.64 2.40 2.00
CA SER A 38 16.44 2.21 0.55
C SER A 38 17.68 1.65 -0.13
N TRP A 39 18.84 2.30 0.03
CA TRP A 39 20.10 1.84 -0.55
C TRP A 39 20.48 0.43 -0.08
N GLN A 40 20.24 0.12 1.19
CA GLN A 40 20.48 -1.22 1.70
C GLN A 40 19.62 -2.25 0.97
N ARG A 41 18.31 -2.04 0.85
CA ARG A 41 17.41 -2.95 0.12
C ARG A 41 17.83 -3.13 -1.33
N LEU A 42 18.19 -2.04 -2.01
CA LEU A 42 18.57 -2.06 -3.43
C LEU A 42 19.87 -2.80 -3.70
N ARG A 43 20.84 -2.68 -2.78
CA ARG A 43 22.07 -3.47 -2.83
C ARG A 43 21.80 -4.94 -2.56
N GLU A 44 20.90 -5.26 -1.64
CA GLU A 44 20.45 -6.64 -1.38
C GLU A 44 19.73 -7.23 -2.61
N LEU A 45 19.00 -6.41 -3.39
CA LEU A 45 18.35 -6.79 -4.65
C LEU A 45 19.27 -6.80 -5.88
N GLY A 46 20.52 -6.33 -5.75
CA GLY A 46 21.48 -6.29 -6.87
C GLY A 46 21.18 -5.26 -7.95
N ILE A 47 20.41 -4.20 -7.64
CA ILE A 47 20.12 -3.12 -8.61
C ILE A 47 21.41 -2.36 -8.96
N ASP A 48 21.72 -2.24 -10.25
CA ASP A 48 22.88 -1.48 -10.74
C ASP A 48 22.60 0.03 -10.74
N PRO A 49 23.36 0.85 -10.00
CA PRO A 49 23.18 2.30 -9.98
C PRO A 49 23.63 3.02 -11.26
N GLU A 50 24.45 2.41 -12.12
CA GLU A 50 25.00 3.03 -13.32
C GLU A 50 24.15 2.74 -14.58
N HIS A 51 23.43 1.61 -14.62
CA HIS A 51 22.68 1.14 -15.79
C HIS A 51 21.19 0.91 -15.53
N ASN A 52 20.52 1.87 -14.89
CA ASN A 52 19.09 1.76 -14.61
C ASN A 52 18.22 2.58 -15.59
N ARG A 53 18.12 2.11 -16.84
CA ARG A 53 17.24 2.72 -17.85
C ARG A 53 15.84 2.12 -17.76
N VAL A 54 14.85 2.98 -17.57
CA VAL A 54 13.44 2.60 -17.57
C VAL A 54 12.91 2.67 -18.99
N GLU A 55 12.58 1.52 -19.57
CA GLU A 55 11.82 1.48 -20.82
C GLU A 55 10.31 1.52 -20.52
N PRO A 56 9.52 2.30 -21.28
CA PRO A 56 8.06 2.24 -21.18
C PRO A 56 7.61 0.87 -21.65
N SER A 57 7.09 0.05 -20.74
CA SER A 57 6.68 -1.33 -21.03
C SER A 57 5.19 -1.45 -21.36
N MET A 58 4.48 -0.33 -21.52
CA MET A 58 3.02 -0.28 -21.53
C MET A 58 2.51 0.49 -22.75
N ASP A 59 1.51 -0.08 -23.42
CA ASP A 59 0.80 0.61 -24.50
C ASP A 59 -0.27 1.58 -23.95
N VAL A 60 -0.91 2.33 -24.86
CA VAL A 60 -1.91 3.34 -24.49
C VAL A 60 -3.17 2.70 -23.88
N ALA A 61 -3.59 1.53 -24.36
CA ALA A 61 -4.81 0.88 -23.91
C ALA A 61 -4.65 0.35 -22.48
N GLU A 62 -3.51 -0.25 -22.18
CA GLU A 62 -3.16 -0.71 -20.84
C GLU A 62 -2.99 0.48 -19.89
N LEU A 63 -2.36 1.58 -20.31
CA LEU A 63 -2.26 2.80 -19.49
C LEU A 63 -3.64 3.36 -19.12
N ASP A 64 -4.57 3.41 -20.07
CA ASP A 64 -5.94 3.88 -19.83
C ASP A 64 -6.73 2.94 -18.91
N LEU A 65 -6.50 1.63 -19.00
CA LEU A 65 -7.05 0.65 -18.06
C LEU A 65 -6.52 0.92 -16.65
N ARG A 66 -5.20 1.07 -16.49
CA ARG A 66 -4.57 1.39 -15.20
C ARG A 66 -5.11 2.68 -14.59
N ARG A 67 -5.29 3.73 -15.39
CA ARG A 67 -5.89 5.00 -14.95
C ARG A 67 -7.27 4.79 -14.35
N ARG A 68 -8.13 4.00 -15.00
CA ARG A 68 -9.50 3.70 -14.53
C ARG A 68 -9.51 2.87 -13.25
N GLU A 69 -8.62 1.90 -13.14
CA GLU A 69 -8.58 0.96 -12.01
C GLU A 69 -7.83 1.51 -10.78
N SER A 70 -6.99 2.54 -10.97
CA SER A 70 -6.17 3.12 -9.90
C SER A 70 -6.95 3.72 -8.72
N GLY A 71 -8.18 4.18 -8.97
CA GLY A 71 -8.95 5.00 -8.00
C GLY A 71 -8.39 6.41 -7.80
N LEU A 72 -7.36 6.81 -8.56
CA LEU A 72 -6.72 8.12 -8.46
C LEU A 72 -7.36 9.19 -9.35
N TYR A 73 -8.15 8.77 -10.35
CA TYR A 73 -8.85 9.69 -11.25
C TYR A 73 -9.73 10.69 -10.49
N ASP A 74 -10.39 10.21 -9.43
CA ASP A 74 -11.29 11.01 -8.58
C ASP A 74 -10.61 12.18 -7.86
N VAL A 75 -9.28 12.16 -7.73
CA VAL A 75 -8.50 13.18 -7.01
C VAL A 75 -7.53 13.93 -7.91
N LEU A 76 -7.49 13.62 -9.21
CA LEU A 76 -6.53 14.21 -10.14
C LEU A 76 -6.66 15.73 -10.20
N ASP A 77 -7.89 16.26 -10.19
CA ASP A 77 -8.16 17.69 -10.23
C ASP A 77 -7.72 18.41 -8.96
N ASP A 78 -7.91 17.78 -7.80
CA ASP A 78 -7.48 18.34 -6.50
C ASP A 78 -5.97 18.36 -6.40
N VAL A 79 -5.31 17.30 -6.87
CA VAL A 79 -3.86 17.21 -6.94
C VAL A 79 -3.29 18.27 -7.89
N THR A 80 -3.87 18.40 -9.08
CA THR A 80 -3.43 19.35 -10.11
C THR A 80 -3.56 20.79 -9.63
N ARG A 81 -4.73 21.19 -9.10
CA ARG A 81 -4.93 22.54 -8.54
C ARG A 81 -4.04 22.79 -7.33
N GLY A 82 -3.91 21.81 -6.43
CA GLY A 82 -3.11 21.94 -5.21
C GLY A 82 -1.62 22.21 -5.47
N LEU A 83 -1.10 21.73 -6.61
CA LEU A 83 0.32 21.83 -6.97
C LEU A 83 0.61 22.81 -8.11
N GLU A 84 -0.40 23.50 -8.63
CA GLU A 84 -0.27 24.47 -9.72
C GLU A 84 0.80 25.54 -9.42
N SER A 85 0.86 26.03 -8.18
CA SER A 85 1.84 27.03 -7.77
C SER A 85 3.31 26.60 -7.97
N VAL A 86 3.60 25.30 -7.90
CA VAL A 86 4.96 24.76 -8.05
C VAL A 86 5.29 24.49 -9.52
N THR A 87 4.32 24.01 -10.28
CA THR A 87 4.47 23.70 -11.71
C THR A 87 4.41 24.94 -12.59
N ALA A 88 3.71 26.00 -12.17
CA ALA A 88 3.60 27.27 -12.90
C ALA A 88 4.95 27.97 -13.15
N SER A 89 5.96 27.71 -12.31
CA SER A 89 7.35 28.17 -12.53
C SER A 89 7.97 27.63 -13.83
N GLY A 90 7.42 26.55 -14.38
CA GLY A 90 7.90 25.88 -15.59
C GLY A 90 9.20 25.09 -15.41
N GLU A 91 9.73 24.98 -14.19
CA GLU A 91 10.93 24.20 -13.89
C GLU A 91 10.64 22.84 -13.23
N ASN A 92 9.40 22.61 -12.78
CA ASN A 92 8.99 21.38 -12.12
C ASN A 92 7.86 20.69 -12.90
N ILE A 93 7.80 19.37 -12.78
CA ILE A 93 6.67 18.53 -13.21
C ILE A 93 5.95 17.99 -12.00
N MET A 94 4.63 17.88 -12.12
CA MET A 94 3.79 17.06 -11.27
C MET A 94 3.62 15.70 -11.92
N VAL A 95 3.70 14.65 -11.12
CA VAL A 95 3.52 13.26 -11.54
C VAL A 95 2.56 12.57 -10.58
N VAL A 96 1.68 11.74 -11.11
CA VAL A 96 0.84 10.84 -10.32
C VAL A 96 1.10 9.42 -10.79
N ALA A 97 1.46 8.55 -9.85
CA ALA A 97 1.77 7.15 -10.11
C ALA A 97 0.86 6.22 -9.29
N ASP A 98 0.58 5.02 -9.82
CA ASP A 98 -0.23 4.02 -9.14
C ASP A 98 0.54 3.30 -8.01
N LEU A 99 -0.14 2.36 -7.34
CA LEU A 99 0.44 1.58 -6.24
C LEU A 99 1.64 0.71 -6.65
N ARG A 100 1.83 0.46 -7.95
CA ARG A 100 2.95 -0.30 -8.52
C ARG A 100 4.09 0.61 -8.97
N GLY A 101 3.96 1.91 -8.79
CA GLY A 101 4.93 2.89 -9.27
C GLY A 101 4.80 3.21 -10.76
N THR A 102 3.76 2.74 -11.46
CA THR A 102 3.53 3.09 -12.86
C THR A 102 3.07 4.54 -12.94
N VAL A 103 3.77 5.34 -13.76
CA VAL A 103 3.42 6.75 -13.99
C VAL A 103 2.13 6.84 -14.81
N LEU A 104 1.07 7.38 -14.20
CA LEU A 104 -0.25 7.48 -14.84
C LEU A 104 -0.47 8.83 -15.52
N TRP A 105 -0.04 9.92 -14.87
CA TRP A 105 -0.21 11.28 -15.39
C TRP A 105 1.02 12.13 -15.12
N ARG A 106 1.34 13.03 -16.05
CA ARG A 106 2.37 14.06 -15.87
C ARG A 106 1.86 15.42 -16.33
N SER A 107 2.24 16.47 -15.61
CA SER A 107 1.91 17.85 -15.96
C SER A 107 3.08 18.80 -15.65
N GLY A 108 3.39 19.70 -16.58
CA GLY A 108 4.46 20.68 -16.43
C GLY A 108 4.81 21.33 -17.78
N SER A 109 5.84 22.18 -17.80
CA SER A 109 6.27 22.81 -19.06
C SER A 109 6.93 21.79 -20.00
N HIS A 110 6.83 22.01 -21.32
CA HIS A 110 7.49 21.18 -22.32
C HIS A 110 8.98 20.96 -22.03
N ARG A 111 9.69 22.01 -21.61
CA ARG A 111 11.14 21.95 -21.34
C ARG A 111 11.49 20.92 -20.27
N VAL A 112 10.75 20.87 -19.17
CA VAL A 112 11.03 19.93 -18.07
C VAL A 112 10.49 18.53 -18.39
N LEU A 113 9.38 18.42 -19.13
CA LEU A 113 8.88 17.14 -19.63
C LEU A 113 9.88 16.47 -20.59
N ASP A 114 10.54 17.22 -21.46
CA ASP A 114 11.60 16.71 -22.35
C ASP A 114 12.85 16.29 -21.57
N GLN A 115 13.18 17.00 -20.49
CA GLN A 115 14.27 16.61 -19.58
C GLN A 115 13.96 15.30 -18.87
N ALA A 116 12.72 15.15 -18.38
CA ALA A 116 12.23 13.96 -17.71
C ALA A 116 12.18 12.76 -18.68
N ALA A 117 11.74 12.98 -19.92
CA ALA A 117 11.66 11.93 -20.93
C ALA A 117 13.02 11.29 -21.26
N ARG A 118 14.13 12.05 -21.18
CA ARG A 118 15.49 11.50 -21.37
C ARG A 118 15.91 10.51 -20.29
N LEU A 119 15.24 10.52 -19.13
CA LEU A 119 15.44 9.55 -18.06
C LEU A 119 14.47 8.36 -18.14
N GLY A 120 13.60 8.31 -19.17
CA GLY A 120 12.48 7.38 -19.19
C GLY A 120 11.36 7.76 -18.22
N PHE A 121 11.33 9.01 -17.72
CA PHE A 121 10.27 9.48 -16.83
C PHE A 121 9.03 9.92 -17.62
N VAL A 122 8.40 8.93 -18.24
CA VAL A 122 7.24 9.07 -19.13
C VAL A 122 6.01 8.35 -18.58
N GLU A 123 4.83 8.63 -19.14
CA GLU A 123 3.61 7.89 -18.76
C GLU A 123 3.74 6.43 -19.19
N GLY A 124 3.26 5.50 -18.35
CA GLY A 124 3.42 4.06 -18.52
C GLY A 124 4.76 3.49 -18.00
N ALA A 125 5.75 4.32 -17.68
CA ALA A 125 7.02 3.86 -17.12
C ALA A 125 6.86 3.41 -15.65
N ASN A 126 7.56 2.34 -15.26
CA ASN A 126 7.57 1.85 -13.88
C ASN A 126 8.69 2.52 -13.06
N TRP A 127 8.28 3.35 -12.09
CA TRP A 127 9.14 4.10 -11.17
C TRP A 127 9.16 3.52 -9.74
N ALA A 128 8.82 2.24 -9.58
CA ALA A 128 9.01 1.51 -8.33
C ALA A 128 10.48 1.52 -7.87
N GLU A 129 10.68 1.34 -6.56
CA GLU A 129 12.01 1.40 -5.95
C GLU A 129 12.92 0.27 -6.48
N ASP A 130 12.39 -0.94 -6.61
CA ASP A 130 13.06 -2.12 -7.18
C ASP A 130 13.23 -2.08 -8.71
N SER A 131 12.56 -1.15 -9.39
CA SER A 131 12.76 -0.88 -10.82
C SER A 131 13.91 0.13 -11.00
N VAL A 132 13.78 1.32 -10.43
CA VAL A 132 14.62 2.50 -10.76
C VAL A 132 15.68 2.81 -9.69
N GLY A 133 15.58 2.15 -8.55
CA GLY A 133 16.30 2.50 -7.34
C GLY A 133 15.63 3.65 -6.57
N THR A 134 16.32 4.18 -5.56
CA THR A 134 15.83 5.24 -4.68
C THR A 134 15.39 6.45 -5.49
N ASN A 135 14.08 6.66 -5.53
CA ASN A 135 13.40 7.79 -6.14
C ASN A 135 12.17 8.13 -5.27
N ALA A 136 11.60 9.33 -5.42
CA ALA A 136 10.53 9.76 -4.52
C ALA A 136 9.24 8.93 -4.63
N ILE A 137 8.88 8.44 -5.83
CA ILE A 137 7.70 7.58 -6.04
C ILE A 137 7.87 6.24 -5.32
N GLY A 138 8.89 5.47 -5.71
CA GLY A 138 9.16 4.16 -5.15
C GLY A 138 9.42 4.22 -3.63
N THR A 139 10.21 5.20 -3.18
CA THR A 139 10.52 5.34 -1.76
C THR A 139 9.28 5.73 -0.96
N ALA A 140 8.38 6.59 -1.48
CA ALA A 140 7.12 6.93 -0.81
C ALA A 140 6.18 5.72 -0.70
N LEU A 141 6.11 4.87 -1.74
CA LEU A 141 5.34 3.62 -1.72
C LEU A 141 5.84 2.67 -0.62
N VAL A 142 7.15 2.41 -0.59
CA VAL A 142 7.77 1.47 0.36
C VAL A 142 7.75 2.00 1.79
N SER A 143 8.13 3.27 1.98
CA SER A 143 8.18 3.88 3.31
C SER A 143 6.80 4.30 3.83
N ARG A 144 5.80 4.40 2.95
CA ARG A 144 4.42 4.80 3.27
C ARG A 144 4.35 6.19 3.92
N GLN A 145 5.27 7.07 3.58
CA GLN A 145 5.33 8.44 4.09
C GLN A 145 5.77 9.39 2.98
N ALA A 146 5.50 10.67 3.17
CA ALA A 146 6.02 11.69 2.29
C ALA A 146 7.56 11.72 2.40
N VAL A 147 8.23 11.72 1.26
CA VAL A 147 9.69 11.76 1.17
C VAL A 147 10.14 12.75 0.12
N GLN A 148 11.22 13.46 0.43
CA GLN A 148 11.98 14.20 -0.57
C GLN A 148 13.26 13.42 -0.83
N ILE A 149 13.65 13.24 -2.09
CA ILE A 149 14.93 12.66 -2.52
C ILE A 149 15.65 13.74 -3.30
N PHE A 150 16.83 14.13 -2.83
CA PHE A 150 17.60 15.23 -3.39
C PHE A 150 18.95 14.75 -3.92
N SER A 151 19.24 15.06 -5.18
CA SER A 151 20.54 14.83 -5.81
C SER A 151 21.05 13.40 -5.60
N ALA A 152 22.27 13.23 -5.07
CA ALA A 152 22.90 11.93 -4.85
C ALA A 152 22.25 11.08 -3.75
N GLU A 153 21.11 11.49 -3.19
CA GLU A 153 20.22 10.55 -2.47
C GLU A 153 19.52 9.58 -3.42
N HIS A 154 19.35 9.95 -4.70
CA HIS A 154 18.90 9.02 -5.72
C HIS A 154 19.91 7.91 -5.90
N TYR A 155 19.40 6.68 -6.05
CA TYR A 155 20.27 5.52 -6.24
C TYR A 155 20.90 5.53 -7.63
N ALA A 156 20.12 5.78 -8.69
CA ALA A 156 20.70 5.86 -10.03
C ALA A 156 21.47 7.17 -10.22
N ARG A 157 22.71 7.08 -10.72
CA ARG A 157 23.58 8.25 -10.93
C ARG A 157 23.02 9.26 -11.93
N SER A 158 22.29 8.76 -12.93
CA SER A 158 21.55 9.57 -13.92
C SER A 158 20.55 10.56 -13.29
N HIS A 159 20.06 10.28 -12.07
CA HIS A 159 19.07 11.10 -11.36
C HIS A 159 19.69 12.13 -10.41
N HIS A 160 21.01 12.13 -10.20
CA HIS A 160 21.69 13.09 -9.31
C HIS A 160 21.49 14.58 -9.68
N PRO A 161 21.20 14.96 -10.94
CA PRO A 161 20.82 16.34 -11.28
C PRO A 161 19.39 16.75 -10.86
N TRP A 162 18.61 15.87 -10.23
CA TRP A 162 17.20 16.08 -9.92
C TRP A 162 16.92 16.17 -8.42
N THR A 163 15.78 16.77 -8.11
CA THR A 163 15.13 16.71 -6.79
C THR A 163 13.68 16.29 -6.99
N CYS A 164 13.20 15.41 -6.12
CA CYS A 164 11.87 14.85 -6.18
C CYS A 164 11.23 14.90 -4.79
N ALA A 165 9.94 15.16 -4.70
CA ALA A 165 9.17 15.16 -3.47
C ALA A 165 7.85 14.44 -3.70
N GLY A 166 7.71 13.25 -3.10
CA GLY A 166 6.58 12.36 -3.27
C GLY A 166 5.81 12.15 -1.98
N ALA A 167 4.49 12.07 -2.05
CA ALA A 167 3.62 11.70 -0.95
C ALA A 167 2.59 10.63 -1.36
N PRO A 168 2.41 9.58 -0.53
CA PRO A 168 1.43 8.53 -0.83
C PRO A 168 0.00 9.05 -0.66
N ILE A 169 -0.86 8.67 -1.60
CA ILE A 169 -2.31 8.85 -1.52
C ILE A 169 -2.90 7.52 -1.03
N ARG A 170 -3.67 7.59 0.06
CA ARG A 170 -4.31 6.45 0.69
C ARG A 170 -5.80 6.42 0.44
N ASP A 171 -6.31 5.22 0.25
CA ASP A 171 -7.73 4.98 0.29
C ASP A 171 -8.24 5.13 1.73
N PRO A 172 -9.17 6.06 2.01
CA PRO A 172 -9.71 6.24 3.36
C PRO A 172 -10.56 5.05 3.84
N ARG A 173 -10.94 4.13 2.95
CA ARG A 173 -11.73 2.93 3.24
C ARG A 173 -10.92 1.80 3.90
N ASP A 174 -9.61 1.77 3.69
CA ASP A 174 -8.78 0.69 4.25
C ASP A 174 -7.35 1.10 4.59
N ASP A 175 -7.03 2.38 4.44
CA ASP A 175 -5.72 2.99 4.68
C ASP A 175 -4.61 2.46 3.74
N ARG A 176 -5.00 1.71 2.69
CA ARG A 176 -4.07 1.20 1.67
C ARG A 176 -3.59 2.36 0.80
N VAL A 177 -2.29 2.38 0.50
CA VAL A 177 -1.74 3.29 -0.50
C VAL A 177 -2.24 2.87 -1.88
N ILE A 178 -2.89 3.79 -2.59
CA ILE A 178 -3.42 3.58 -3.95
C ILE A 178 -2.54 4.23 -5.03
N GLY A 179 -1.63 5.11 -4.61
CA GLY A 179 -0.64 5.72 -5.48
C GLY A 179 0.21 6.77 -4.78
N VAL A 180 0.96 7.53 -5.56
CA VAL A 180 1.81 8.63 -5.10
C VAL A 180 1.59 9.85 -5.99
N VAL A 181 1.52 11.01 -5.37
CA VAL A 181 1.74 12.29 -6.06
C VAL A 181 3.18 12.71 -5.84
N ASP A 182 3.85 13.14 -6.90
CA ASP A 182 5.25 13.57 -6.88
C ASP A 182 5.43 14.91 -7.60
N ILE A 183 6.35 15.71 -7.08
CA ILE A 183 6.89 16.89 -7.76
C ILE A 183 8.37 16.67 -8.01
N SER A 184 8.76 16.77 -9.28
CA SER A 184 10.13 16.54 -9.74
C SER A 184 10.65 17.72 -10.54
N GLY A 185 11.94 18.02 -10.40
CA GLY A 185 12.60 19.07 -11.18
C GLY A 185 14.12 19.03 -11.02
N PRO A 186 14.85 19.92 -11.72
CA PRO A 186 16.30 20.06 -11.55
C PRO A 186 16.67 20.35 -10.09
N ALA A 187 17.76 19.81 -9.57
CA ALA A 187 18.14 19.94 -8.16
C ALA A 187 18.18 21.40 -7.64
N LYS A 188 18.48 22.37 -8.52
CA LYS A 188 18.45 23.80 -8.20
C LYS A 188 17.06 24.34 -7.82
N THR A 189 15.97 23.64 -8.15
CA THR A 189 14.59 24.03 -7.84
C THR A 189 14.16 23.54 -6.46
N VAL A 190 15.04 22.89 -5.71
CA VAL A 190 14.75 22.41 -4.35
C VAL A 190 14.25 23.57 -3.48
N HIS A 191 13.11 23.35 -2.83
CA HIS A 191 12.55 24.32 -1.91
C HIS A 191 12.14 23.63 -0.60
N PRO A 192 12.43 24.21 0.58
CA PRO A 192 12.16 23.56 1.87
C PRO A 192 10.68 23.21 2.11
N THR A 193 9.76 23.91 1.46
CA THR A 193 8.32 23.71 1.65
C THR A 193 7.68 22.73 0.66
N THR A 194 8.40 22.30 -0.40
CA THR A 194 7.81 21.44 -1.45
C THR A 194 7.26 20.15 -0.86
N LEU A 195 8.02 19.49 0.03
CA LEU A 195 7.56 18.25 0.65
C LEU A 195 6.28 18.45 1.50
N ALA A 196 6.22 19.53 2.27
CA ALA A 196 5.06 19.82 3.11
C ALA A 196 3.82 20.14 2.26
N LEU A 197 3.99 20.84 1.13
CA LEU A 197 2.92 21.11 0.19
C LEU A 197 2.42 19.82 -0.48
N VAL A 198 3.33 18.96 -0.97
CA VAL A 198 2.95 17.68 -1.59
C VAL A 198 2.22 16.78 -0.59
N ASP A 199 2.68 16.69 0.67
CA ASP A 199 1.96 15.94 1.73
C ASP A 199 0.58 16.54 2.04
N ALA A 200 0.47 17.87 2.11
CA ALA A 200 -0.82 18.54 2.34
C ALA A 200 -1.81 18.30 1.20
N VAL A 201 -1.35 18.36 -0.06
CA VAL A 201 -2.19 18.07 -1.24
C VAL A 201 -2.62 16.60 -1.27
N ALA A 202 -1.71 15.66 -0.96
CA ALA A 202 -2.08 14.25 -0.82
C ALA A 202 -3.14 14.06 0.27
N ARG A 203 -3.03 14.75 1.41
CA ARG A 203 -4.04 14.69 2.48
C ARG A 203 -5.39 15.28 2.07
N LEU A 204 -5.39 16.36 1.27
CA LEU A 204 -6.60 16.94 0.72
C LEU A 204 -7.31 15.95 -0.21
N ALA A 205 -6.57 15.34 -1.14
CA ALA A 205 -7.08 14.28 -2.01
C ALA A 205 -7.70 13.11 -1.22
N GLN A 206 -7.03 12.66 -0.16
CA GLN A 206 -7.56 11.61 0.73
C GLN A 206 -8.82 12.06 1.49
N SER A 207 -8.97 13.35 1.78
CA SER A 207 -10.20 13.88 2.38
C SER A 207 -11.35 13.84 1.38
N HIS A 208 -11.10 14.25 0.13
CA HIS A 208 -12.09 14.19 -0.94
C HIS A 208 -12.62 12.76 -1.16
N LEU A 209 -11.71 11.77 -1.22
CA LEU A 209 -12.11 10.35 -1.31
C LEU A 209 -12.98 9.90 -0.13
N ARG A 210 -12.74 10.46 1.07
CA ARG A 210 -13.48 10.10 2.29
C ARG A 210 -14.88 10.68 2.26
N ASP A 211 -15.01 11.92 1.84
CA ASP A 211 -16.30 12.58 1.68
C ASP A 211 -17.11 11.87 0.59
N LYS A 212 -16.51 11.59 -0.58
CA LYS A 212 -17.16 10.80 -1.64
C LYS A 212 -17.64 9.43 -1.15
N HIS A 213 -16.82 8.73 -0.37
CA HIS A 213 -17.23 7.45 0.21
C HIS A 213 -18.41 7.58 1.19
N ARG A 214 -18.40 8.60 2.05
CA ARG A 214 -19.52 8.88 2.96
C ARG A 214 -20.80 9.16 2.18
N ASP A 215 -20.73 10.01 1.17
CA ASP A 215 -21.89 10.41 0.37
C ASP A 215 -22.48 9.21 -0.38
N ASN A 216 -21.62 8.33 -0.94
CA ASN A 216 -22.05 7.06 -1.55
C ASN A 216 -22.77 6.15 -0.54
N LEU A 217 -22.25 6.02 0.69
CA LEU A 217 -22.89 5.23 1.75
C LEU A 217 -24.22 5.82 2.21
N ASP A 218 -24.31 7.14 2.29
CA ASP A 218 -25.54 7.84 2.67
C ASP A 218 -26.62 7.69 1.59
N GLN A 219 -26.23 7.75 0.31
CA GLN A 219 -27.12 7.45 -0.81
C GLN A 219 -27.61 6.00 -0.76
N LEU A 220 -26.70 5.04 -0.54
CA LEU A 220 -27.05 3.63 -0.41
C LEU A 220 -27.99 3.38 0.78
N ARG A 221 -27.76 4.04 1.91
CA ARG A 221 -28.62 3.99 3.10
C ARG A 221 -30.03 4.53 2.79
N SER A 222 -30.12 5.62 2.04
CA SER A 222 -31.41 6.22 1.65
C SER A 222 -32.25 5.28 0.78
N VAL A 223 -31.61 4.49 -0.09
CA VAL A 223 -32.31 3.48 -0.92
C VAL A 223 -32.66 2.24 -0.10
N ALA A 224 -31.74 1.79 0.76
CA ALA A 224 -31.87 0.57 1.55
C ALA A 224 -32.89 0.64 2.70
N GLY A 225 -32.98 1.78 3.39
CA GLY A 225 -33.79 1.93 4.60
C GLY A 225 -35.25 1.47 4.44
N PRO A 226 -35.99 1.96 3.42
CA PRO A 226 -37.35 1.50 3.15
C PRO A 226 -37.46 0.02 2.77
N MET A 227 -36.42 -0.56 2.16
CA MET A 227 -36.42 -1.99 1.79
C MET A 227 -36.25 -2.89 3.01
N LEU A 228 -35.31 -2.55 3.90
CA LEU A 228 -35.05 -3.30 5.12
C LEU A 228 -36.28 -3.29 6.04
N ALA A 229 -36.88 -2.11 6.25
CA ALA A 229 -38.06 -1.94 7.10
C ALA A 229 -39.28 -2.79 6.67
N ARG A 230 -39.35 -3.20 5.38
CA ARG A 230 -40.41 -4.06 4.84
C ARG A 230 -40.06 -5.56 4.85
N SER A 231 -38.80 -5.92 5.06
CA SER A 231 -38.33 -7.30 4.85
C SER A 231 -38.73 -8.25 5.99
N GLY A 232 -38.87 -7.73 7.22
CA GLY A 232 -39.23 -8.50 8.41
C GLY A 232 -38.22 -9.59 8.80
N SER A 233 -37.04 -9.63 8.15
CA SER A 233 -36.00 -10.64 8.35
C SER A 233 -34.65 -9.95 8.60
N PRO A 234 -33.76 -10.53 9.44
CA PRO A 234 -32.43 -9.96 9.69
C PRO A 234 -31.65 -9.76 8.39
N ALA A 235 -31.20 -8.53 8.15
CA ALA A 235 -30.55 -8.16 6.90
C ALA A 235 -29.60 -6.98 7.11
N LEU A 236 -28.59 -6.87 6.26
CA LEU A 236 -27.73 -5.69 6.20
C LEU A 236 -27.49 -5.29 4.75
N VAL A 237 -27.20 -4.02 4.51
CA VAL A 237 -26.82 -3.50 3.20
C VAL A 237 -25.39 -3.04 3.23
N ILE A 238 -24.62 -3.47 2.24
CA ILE A 238 -23.21 -3.12 2.07
C ILE A 238 -22.95 -2.51 0.70
N ASP A 239 -21.98 -1.61 0.63
CA ASP A 239 -21.47 -1.11 -0.65
C ASP A 239 -20.62 -2.17 -1.38
N THR A 240 -20.11 -1.83 -2.56
CA THR A 240 -19.23 -2.68 -3.37
C THR A 240 -17.85 -2.94 -2.75
N HIS A 241 -17.54 -2.34 -1.61
CA HIS A 241 -16.31 -2.52 -0.83
C HIS A 241 -16.57 -3.14 0.55
N GLY A 242 -17.84 -3.50 0.82
CA GLY A 242 -18.29 -4.22 1.99
C GLY A 242 -18.64 -3.31 3.17
N TRP A 243 -18.63 -1.98 2.99
CA TRP A 243 -19.00 -1.05 4.04
C TRP A 243 -20.50 -1.06 4.29
N VAL A 244 -20.88 -1.17 5.56
CA VAL A 244 -22.27 -1.34 5.96
C VAL A 244 -22.97 0.02 5.91
N ALA A 245 -23.91 0.16 4.98
CA ALA A 245 -24.77 1.33 4.86
C ALA A 245 -25.94 1.25 5.82
N ALA A 246 -26.58 0.09 5.96
CA ALA A 246 -27.75 -0.10 6.82
C ALA A 246 -27.79 -1.52 7.42
N VAL A 247 -28.44 -1.67 8.57
CA VAL A 247 -28.59 -2.94 9.30
C VAL A 247 -30.00 -2.99 9.88
N ASP A 248 -30.63 -4.16 9.79
CA ASP A 248 -31.87 -4.49 10.49
C ASP A 248 -31.72 -5.84 11.22
N ALA A 249 -32.07 -5.86 12.50
CA ALA A 249 -32.02 -7.03 13.39
C ALA A 249 -30.70 -7.85 13.39
N LEU A 250 -29.56 -7.22 13.10
CA LEU A 250 -28.22 -7.81 13.16
C LEU A 250 -27.26 -6.96 14.03
N PRO A 251 -26.20 -7.55 14.61
CA PRO A 251 -25.19 -6.79 15.32
C PRO A 251 -24.55 -5.72 14.44
N HIS A 252 -24.42 -4.49 14.95
CA HIS A 252 -23.79 -3.40 14.23
C HIS A 252 -22.35 -3.74 13.84
N ARG A 253 -22.03 -3.57 12.57
CA ARG A 253 -20.70 -3.73 11.99
C ARG A 253 -20.45 -2.55 11.07
N SER A 254 -19.23 -2.03 11.05
CA SER A 254 -18.86 -0.97 10.11
C SER A 254 -18.58 -1.52 8.71
N ARG A 255 -18.09 -2.76 8.62
CA ARG A 255 -17.67 -3.39 7.36
C ARG A 255 -17.82 -4.91 7.44
N VAL A 256 -18.19 -5.50 6.32
CA VAL A 256 -18.16 -6.92 5.99
C VAL A 256 -17.15 -7.08 4.85
N LEU A 257 -16.40 -8.16 4.84
CA LEU A 257 -15.51 -8.41 3.72
C LEU A 257 -16.24 -9.05 2.57
N LEU A 258 -15.81 -8.71 1.36
CA LEU A 258 -16.40 -9.21 0.13
C LEU A 258 -15.48 -10.26 -0.50
N PRO A 259 -16.02 -11.34 -1.08
CA PRO A 259 -15.24 -12.21 -1.95
C PRO A 259 -14.76 -11.43 -3.18
N ALA A 260 -13.71 -11.93 -3.86
CA ALA A 260 -13.14 -11.30 -5.05
C ALA A 260 -14.19 -11.09 -6.16
N ALA A 261 -15.17 -11.99 -6.27
CA ALA A 261 -16.34 -11.83 -7.13
C ALA A 261 -17.61 -12.03 -6.30
N LEU A 262 -18.45 -11.00 -6.27
CA LEU A 262 -19.81 -11.06 -5.74
C LEU A 262 -20.78 -11.37 -6.86
N ALA A 263 -21.63 -12.37 -6.65
CA ALA A 263 -22.74 -12.68 -7.53
C ALA A 263 -24.03 -12.78 -6.71
N PRO A 264 -25.19 -12.50 -7.31
CA PRO A 264 -26.47 -12.78 -6.69
C PRO A 264 -26.58 -14.26 -6.29
N GLY A 265 -27.24 -14.52 -5.16
CA GLY A 265 -27.46 -15.88 -4.66
C GLY A 265 -26.73 -16.17 -3.34
N ARG A 266 -26.47 -17.45 -3.08
CA ARG A 266 -25.91 -17.89 -1.80
C ARG A 266 -24.39 -17.73 -1.77
N THR A 267 -23.87 -17.11 -0.73
CA THR A 267 -22.43 -16.97 -0.47
C THR A 267 -22.17 -17.06 1.02
N TRP A 268 -21.03 -17.64 1.37
CA TRP A 268 -20.59 -17.74 2.76
C TRP A 268 -19.68 -16.57 3.14
N PHE A 269 -19.98 -15.93 4.27
CA PHE A 269 -19.13 -14.92 4.88
C PHE A 269 -18.58 -15.44 6.22
N PRO A 270 -17.27 -15.37 6.48
CA PRO A 270 -16.70 -15.81 7.76
C PRO A 270 -17.37 -15.18 8.99
N ALA A 271 -17.82 -13.93 8.89
CA ALA A 271 -18.42 -13.18 10.00
C ALA A 271 -19.93 -13.35 10.16
N LEU A 272 -20.64 -13.87 9.14
CA LEU A 272 -22.11 -13.93 9.09
C LEU A 272 -22.66 -15.33 8.82
N GLY A 273 -21.81 -16.29 8.44
CA GLY A 273 -22.23 -17.61 7.98
C GLY A 273 -22.75 -17.57 6.55
N LEU A 274 -23.58 -18.56 6.19
CA LEU A 274 -24.21 -18.63 4.88
C LEU A 274 -25.21 -17.49 4.73
N CYS A 275 -25.13 -16.74 3.64
CA CYS A 275 -26.00 -15.60 3.38
C CYS A 275 -26.58 -15.68 1.96
N GLU A 276 -27.76 -15.10 1.77
CA GLU A 276 -28.33 -14.78 0.47
C GLU A 276 -28.00 -13.33 0.12
N LEU A 277 -27.54 -13.11 -1.12
CA LEU A 277 -27.21 -11.80 -1.64
C LEU A 277 -28.14 -11.39 -2.77
N ASP A 278 -28.72 -10.21 -2.63
CA ASP A 278 -29.44 -9.54 -3.70
C ASP A 278 -28.71 -8.26 -4.12
N PRO A 279 -28.61 -7.98 -5.43
CA PRO A 279 -28.01 -6.75 -5.92
C PRO A 279 -28.90 -5.54 -5.59
N LEU A 280 -28.25 -4.41 -5.28
CA LEU A 280 -28.87 -3.10 -5.09
C LEU A 280 -28.05 -2.05 -5.87
N PRO A 281 -28.65 -0.98 -6.42
CA PRO A 281 -27.86 0.11 -6.99
C PRO A 281 -26.86 0.64 -5.96
N GLY A 282 -25.56 0.50 -6.25
CA GLY A 282 -24.47 0.91 -5.37
C GLY A 282 -24.08 -0.10 -4.28
N GLY A 283 -24.66 -1.31 -4.23
CA GLY A 283 -24.34 -2.27 -3.18
C GLY A 283 -25.09 -3.61 -3.25
N TRP A 284 -25.20 -4.25 -2.09
CA TRP A 284 -25.80 -5.56 -1.93
C TRP A 284 -26.62 -5.62 -0.65
N VAL A 285 -27.77 -6.30 -0.72
CA VAL A 285 -28.51 -6.73 0.47
C VAL A 285 -28.00 -8.12 0.84
N VAL A 286 -27.58 -8.29 2.10
CA VAL A 286 -27.07 -9.55 2.64
C VAL A 286 -28.02 -10.03 3.73
N ARG A 287 -28.58 -11.24 3.54
CA ARG A 287 -29.47 -11.88 4.51
C ARG A 287 -28.86 -13.17 5.03
N PRO A 288 -28.49 -13.25 6.31
CA PRO A 288 -28.02 -14.49 6.90
C PRO A 288 -29.08 -15.59 6.85
N ILE A 289 -28.66 -16.80 6.49
CA ILE A 289 -29.48 -18.01 6.49
C ILE A 289 -29.14 -18.78 7.77
N ALA A 290 -30.15 -19.06 8.58
CA ALA A 290 -29.99 -19.91 9.76
C ALA A 290 -29.51 -21.31 9.33
N THR A 291 -28.26 -21.63 9.62
CA THR A 291 -27.66 -22.95 9.34
C THR A 291 -27.45 -23.67 10.67
N GLY A 292 -28.16 -24.79 10.86
CA GLY A 292 -27.98 -25.67 12.02
C GLY A 292 -26.77 -26.62 11.89
N GLU A 293 -25.97 -26.46 10.83
CA GLU A 293 -24.84 -27.34 10.52
C GLU A 293 -23.59 -26.95 11.31
N LYS A 294 -22.93 -27.96 11.89
CA LYS A 294 -21.59 -27.81 12.47
C LYS A 294 -20.62 -27.47 11.34
N ILE A 295 -20.14 -26.24 11.32
CA ILE A 295 -19.18 -25.76 10.33
C ILE A 295 -17.86 -26.52 10.52
N SER A 296 -17.38 -27.18 9.48
CA SER A 296 -16.03 -27.77 9.46
C SER A 296 -14.98 -26.70 9.73
N ALA A 297 -13.93 -27.09 10.44
CA ALA A 297 -12.71 -26.31 10.65
C ALA A 297 -12.30 -25.51 9.39
N PRO A 298 -12.21 -24.16 9.43
CA PRO A 298 -11.81 -23.39 8.25
C PRO A 298 -10.34 -23.66 7.91
N THR A 299 -10.06 -23.85 6.63
CA THR A 299 -8.69 -23.87 6.10
C THR A 299 -8.31 -22.47 5.67
N VAL A 300 -7.15 -21.99 6.10
CA VAL A 300 -6.60 -20.68 5.76
C VAL A 300 -5.33 -20.91 4.96
N HIS A 301 -5.32 -20.45 3.71
CA HIS A 301 -4.14 -20.42 2.86
C HIS A 301 -3.63 -18.99 2.77
N ILE A 302 -2.36 -18.77 3.09
CA ILE A 302 -1.70 -17.47 2.99
C ILE A 302 -0.63 -17.61 1.92
N ASP A 303 -0.81 -16.92 0.79
CA ASP A 303 0.13 -16.94 -0.32
C ASP A 303 0.91 -15.62 -0.39
N LEU A 304 2.21 -15.71 -0.11
CA LEU A 304 3.18 -14.61 -0.13
C LEU A 304 4.31 -14.86 -1.13
N ARG A 305 4.15 -15.82 -2.05
CA ARG A 305 5.17 -16.14 -3.08
C ARG A 305 5.41 -15.00 -4.04
N ASP A 306 4.35 -14.28 -4.39
CA ASP A 306 4.39 -13.12 -5.26
C ASP A 306 4.04 -11.87 -4.44
N SER A 307 5.01 -10.96 -4.32
CA SER A 307 4.81 -9.71 -3.59
C SER A 307 3.80 -8.77 -4.24
N GLU A 308 3.53 -8.94 -5.53
CA GLU A 308 2.53 -8.17 -6.26
C GLU A 308 1.12 -8.74 -6.12
N ASN A 309 1.01 -10.05 -5.96
CA ASN A 309 -0.26 -10.79 -5.97
C ASN A 309 -0.48 -11.60 -4.68
N MET A 310 -0.14 -11.00 -3.54
CA MET A 310 -0.38 -11.61 -2.23
C MET A 310 -1.87 -11.88 -2.01
N SER A 311 -2.19 -13.03 -1.43
CA SER A 311 -3.57 -13.41 -1.14
C SER A 311 -3.71 -14.21 0.15
N VAL A 312 -4.90 -14.15 0.73
CA VAL A 312 -5.33 -15.04 1.81
C VAL A 312 -6.67 -15.62 1.42
N THR A 313 -6.74 -16.95 1.38
CA THR A 313 -7.95 -17.71 1.09
C THR A 313 -8.41 -18.44 2.34
N VAL A 314 -9.69 -18.34 2.66
CA VAL A 314 -10.37 -19.02 3.76
C VAL A 314 -11.43 -19.94 3.17
N THR A 315 -11.22 -21.24 3.27
CA THR A 315 -12.14 -22.27 2.76
C THR A 315 -12.80 -22.98 3.93
N SER A 316 -14.11 -23.19 3.86
CA SER A 316 -14.87 -23.99 4.82
C SER A 316 -15.81 -24.95 4.07
N GLY A 317 -16.48 -25.85 4.80
CA GLY A 317 -17.53 -26.70 4.21
C GLY A 317 -18.70 -25.92 3.59
N LEU A 318 -18.80 -24.62 3.86
CA LEU A 318 -19.86 -23.74 3.37
C LEU A 318 -19.43 -22.86 2.18
N GLY A 319 -18.14 -22.85 1.82
CA GLY A 319 -17.63 -22.07 0.69
C GLY A 319 -16.20 -21.56 0.88
N GLU A 320 -15.71 -20.85 -0.14
CA GLU A 320 -14.39 -20.26 -0.19
C GLU A 320 -14.46 -18.74 -0.25
N TRP A 321 -13.50 -18.08 0.39
CA TRP A 321 -13.40 -16.63 0.43
C TRP A 321 -11.94 -16.20 0.29
N ALA A 322 -11.64 -15.13 -0.45
CA ALA A 322 -10.26 -14.65 -0.64
C ALA A 322 -10.14 -13.12 -0.51
N TYR A 323 -9.01 -12.64 0.00
CA TYR A 323 -8.62 -11.22 -0.08
C TYR A 323 -7.13 -11.00 -0.25
N SER A 324 -6.79 -9.85 -0.84
CA SER A 324 -5.41 -9.38 -0.96
C SER A 324 -5.02 -8.54 0.26
N PRO A 325 -4.07 -9.00 1.10
CA PRO A 325 -3.62 -8.24 2.25
C PRO A 325 -2.80 -7.01 1.83
N THR A 326 -2.85 -5.95 2.65
CA THR A 326 -1.86 -4.87 2.55
C THR A 326 -0.48 -5.40 2.95
N GLN A 327 0.61 -4.74 2.54
CA GLN A 327 1.97 -5.13 2.97
C GLN A 327 2.09 -5.32 4.49
N ARG A 328 1.56 -4.39 5.31
CA ARG A 328 1.59 -4.53 6.78
C ARG A 328 0.76 -5.72 7.28
N HIS A 329 -0.37 -6.01 6.65
CA HIS A 329 -1.16 -7.20 6.97
C HIS A 329 -0.44 -8.48 6.54
N ALA A 330 0.24 -8.49 5.39
CA ALA A 330 1.03 -9.63 4.93
C ALA A 330 2.18 -9.95 5.90
N GLU A 331 2.88 -8.92 6.41
CA GLU A 331 3.88 -9.06 7.47
C GLU A 331 3.27 -9.68 8.74
N ILE A 332 2.10 -9.21 9.19
CA ILE A 332 1.41 -9.77 10.36
C ILE A 332 1.01 -11.24 10.10
N LEU A 333 0.46 -11.54 8.93
CA LEU A 333 0.03 -12.89 8.55
C LEU A 333 1.21 -13.86 8.47
N PHE A 334 2.33 -13.43 7.91
CA PHE A 334 3.58 -14.18 7.91
C PHE A 334 4.02 -14.52 9.35
N LEU A 335 4.02 -13.53 10.25
CA LEU A 335 4.41 -13.73 11.65
C LEU A 335 3.44 -14.67 12.38
N LEU A 336 2.12 -14.51 12.20
CA LEU A 336 1.12 -15.40 12.80
C LEU A 336 1.16 -16.81 12.23
N GLY A 337 1.43 -16.97 10.93
CA GLY A 337 1.56 -18.26 10.26
C GLY A 337 2.83 -19.01 10.70
N SER A 338 3.89 -18.27 11.01
CA SER A 338 5.15 -18.81 11.53
C SER A 338 5.09 -19.15 13.02
N GLU A 339 4.34 -18.38 13.82
CA GLU A 339 4.24 -18.55 15.27
C GLU A 339 2.85 -19.04 15.73
N ARG A 340 2.60 -20.35 15.60
CA ARG A 340 1.28 -20.96 15.89
C ARG A 340 0.81 -20.79 17.34
N ARG A 341 1.73 -20.65 18.30
CA ARG A 341 1.40 -20.41 19.73
C ARG A 341 0.84 -19.00 19.97
N GLY A 342 1.08 -18.09 19.02
CA GLY A 342 0.60 -16.73 19.04
C GLY A 342 1.55 -15.70 19.61
N LEU A 343 1.28 -14.45 19.28
CA LEU A 343 2.09 -13.29 19.61
C LEU A 343 1.36 -12.37 20.58
N THR A 344 2.08 -11.86 21.58
CA THR A 344 1.59 -10.74 22.39
C THR A 344 1.64 -9.45 21.59
N ALA A 345 0.86 -8.44 21.99
CA ALA A 345 0.89 -7.15 21.29
C ALA A 345 2.27 -6.46 21.35
N SER A 346 3.00 -6.64 22.46
CA SER A 346 4.36 -6.10 22.61
C SER A 346 5.36 -6.85 21.73
N ARG A 347 5.26 -8.19 21.66
CA ARG A 347 6.11 -8.98 20.76
C ARG A 347 5.85 -8.65 19.30
N LEU A 348 4.58 -8.55 18.90
CA LEU A 348 4.20 -8.13 17.56
C LEU A 348 4.77 -6.74 17.22
N ALA A 349 4.76 -5.79 18.17
CA ALA A 349 5.35 -4.47 17.98
C ALA A 349 6.88 -4.52 17.78
N GLN A 350 7.58 -5.35 18.57
CA GLN A 350 9.01 -5.60 18.39
C GLN A 350 9.30 -6.18 17.00
N ASP A 351 8.54 -7.19 16.57
CA ASP A 351 8.79 -7.91 15.32
C ASP A 351 8.47 -7.07 14.07
N LEU A 352 7.49 -6.17 14.15
CA LEU A 352 7.06 -5.29 13.06
C LEU A 352 7.83 -3.98 12.97
N PHE A 353 8.24 -3.42 14.10
CA PHE A 353 8.79 -2.05 14.18
C PHE A 353 10.15 -1.95 14.85
N GLY A 354 10.63 -3.02 15.50
CA GLY A 354 11.88 -3.01 16.27
C GLY A 354 11.77 -2.30 17.62
N ASP A 355 10.55 -1.92 18.02
CA ASP A 355 10.28 -1.12 19.21
C ASP A 355 9.01 -1.64 19.91
N PRO A 356 9.13 -2.20 21.13
CA PRO A 356 8.00 -2.77 21.86
C PRO A 356 7.04 -1.68 22.37
N ALA A 357 7.48 -0.41 22.43
CA ALA A 357 6.63 0.72 22.83
C ALA A 357 5.54 1.03 21.78
N ARG A 358 5.70 0.58 20.53
CA ARG A 358 4.70 0.72 19.45
C ARG A 358 3.53 -0.26 19.54
N THR A 359 3.22 -0.73 20.75
CA THR A 359 2.12 -1.67 21.03
C THR A 359 0.76 -1.11 20.60
N VAL A 360 0.52 0.20 20.73
CA VAL A 360 -0.75 0.82 20.29
C VAL A 360 -0.91 0.71 18.77
N THR A 361 0.16 0.99 18.01
CA THR A 361 0.17 0.85 16.55
C THR A 361 -0.04 -0.61 16.15
N ALA A 362 0.66 -1.55 16.79
CA ALA A 362 0.47 -2.99 16.52
C ALA A 362 -0.95 -3.46 16.81
N ARG A 363 -1.57 -3.00 17.91
CA ARG A 363 -2.98 -3.28 18.24
C ARG A 363 -3.93 -2.68 17.20
N ALA A 364 -3.65 -1.50 16.68
CA ALA A 364 -4.46 -0.88 15.63
C ALA A 364 -4.41 -1.71 14.33
N GLU A 365 -3.23 -2.08 13.86
CA GLU A 365 -3.08 -2.95 12.68
C GLU A 365 -3.74 -4.32 12.87
N MET A 366 -3.53 -4.95 14.03
CA MET A 366 -4.16 -6.22 14.36
C MET A 366 -5.69 -6.09 14.46
N SER A 367 -6.19 -4.96 14.98
CA SER A 367 -7.64 -4.70 14.98
C SER A 367 -8.19 -4.59 13.57
N ARG A 368 -7.45 -3.99 12.62
CA ARG A 368 -7.86 -3.90 11.21
C ARG A 368 -7.81 -5.28 10.55
N LEU A 369 -6.74 -6.05 10.76
CA LEU A 369 -6.62 -7.42 10.26
C LEU A 369 -7.73 -8.33 10.82
N ARG A 370 -8.03 -8.26 12.12
CA ARG A 370 -9.08 -9.07 12.75
C ARG A 370 -10.48 -8.70 12.35
N LYS A 371 -10.74 -7.45 11.94
CA LYS A 371 -12.01 -7.11 11.26
C LYS A 371 -12.16 -7.93 9.98
N ASN A 372 -11.04 -8.21 9.31
CA ASN A 372 -11.00 -8.97 8.07
C ASN A 372 -10.92 -10.50 8.27
N LEU A 373 -10.38 -10.97 9.39
CA LEU A 373 -10.28 -12.41 9.68
C LEU A 373 -11.05 -12.77 10.96
N ALA A 374 -12.23 -12.15 11.11
CA ALA A 374 -13.08 -12.34 12.27
C ALA A 374 -13.49 -13.81 12.40
N GLY A 375 -13.32 -14.38 13.59
CA GLY A 375 -13.57 -15.80 13.85
C GLY A 375 -12.42 -16.73 13.47
N VAL A 376 -11.44 -16.24 12.71
CA VAL A 376 -10.26 -17.01 12.28
C VAL A 376 -9.01 -16.61 13.08
N VAL A 377 -8.90 -15.34 13.51
CA VAL A 377 -7.79 -14.82 14.32
C VAL A 377 -8.26 -14.40 15.72
N ALA A 378 -7.73 -15.09 16.73
CA ALA A 378 -7.95 -14.82 18.15
C ALA A 378 -7.21 -13.56 18.62
N ALA A 379 -7.71 -12.93 19.67
CA ALA A 379 -7.00 -11.89 20.41
C ALA A 379 -6.67 -12.45 21.79
N GLN A 380 -5.39 -12.48 22.16
CA GLN A 380 -4.83 -12.93 23.44
C GLN A 380 -4.49 -14.44 23.55
N PRO A 381 -3.25 -14.82 23.19
CA PRO A 381 -2.35 -14.13 22.26
C PRO A 381 -2.94 -14.04 20.84
N TYR A 382 -2.42 -13.13 20.01
CA TYR A 382 -2.81 -13.07 18.60
C TYR A 382 -2.33 -14.33 17.89
N ARG A 383 -3.26 -15.15 17.42
CA ARG A 383 -3.01 -16.40 16.67
C ARG A 383 -4.20 -16.77 15.83
N PHE A 384 -3.99 -17.64 14.84
CA PHE A 384 -5.10 -18.35 14.23
C PHE A 384 -5.77 -19.26 15.27
N VAL A 385 -7.10 -19.38 15.22
CA VAL A 385 -7.85 -20.25 16.13
C VAL A 385 -7.42 -21.70 15.97
N ASP A 386 -7.39 -22.47 17.06
CA ASP A 386 -6.83 -23.83 17.06
C ASP A 386 -7.61 -24.79 16.12
N ALA A 387 -8.88 -24.47 15.84
CA ALA A 387 -9.70 -25.20 14.90
C ALA A 387 -9.37 -24.89 13.43
N ALA A 388 -8.58 -23.85 13.10
CA ALA A 388 -8.27 -23.49 11.72
C ALA A 388 -7.03 -24.23 11.23
N HIS A 389 -7.11 -24.82 10.03
CA HIS A 389 -5.93 -25.39 9.37
C HIS A 389 -5.21 -24.30 8.57
N VAL A 390 -4.04 -23.86 9.03
CA VAL A 390 -3.30 -22.76 8.39
C VAL A 390 -2.14 -23.30 7.56
N THR A 391 -2.05 -22.86 6.31
CA THR A 391 -0.93 -23.09 5.39
C THR A 391 -0.36 -21.74 4.95
N LEU A 392 0.98 -21.64 4.93
CA LEU A 392 1.72 -20.44 4.56
C LEU A 392 2.67 -20.82 3.41
N SER A 393 2.48 -20.18 2.26
CA SER A 393 3.35 -20.31 1.09
C SER A 393 4.25 -19.09 1.00
N CYS A 394 5.56 -19.30 1.10
CA CYS A 394 6.58 -18.27 0.91
C CYS A 394 7.36 -18.54 -0.38
N PRO A 395 8.05 -17.54 -0.95
CA PRO A 395 8.97 -17.77 -2.07
C PRO A 395 10.05 -18.79 -1.71
N ASP A 396 10.57 -19.51 -2.70
CA ASP A 396 11.64 -20.48 -2.51
C ASP A 396 12.94 -19.79 -2.05
N ASP A 397 13.30 -18.68 -2.71
CA ASP A 397 14.38 -17.80 -2.27
C ASP A 397 13.87 -16.82 -1.20
N GLY A 398 14.41 -16.93 0.01
CA GLY A 398 14.12 -16.06 1.14
C GLY A 398 14.38 -14.57 0.87
N ALA A 399 15.27 -14.21 -0.06
CA ALA A 399 15.50 -12.82 -0.46
C ALA A 399 14.24 -12.15 -1.04
N HIS A 400 13.36 -12.94 -1.67
CA HIS A 400 12.10 -12.46 -2.25
C HIS A 400 10.93 -12.43 -1.28
N LEU A 401 11.10 -12.87 -0.02
CA LEU A 401 10.00 -12.84 0.96
C LEU A 401 9.63 -11.39 1.32
N LEU A 402 8.48 -10.92 0.83
CA LEU A 402 7.93 -9.58 1.11
C LEU A 402 8.99 -8.48 0.92
N PRO A 403 9.64 -8.32 -0.24
CA PRO A 403 10.94 -7.64 -0.39
C PRO A 403 10.94 -6.18 0.09
N PHE A 404 9.79 -5.51 0.00
CA PHE A 404 9.58 -4.13 0.45
C PHE A 404 9.35 -3.98 1.97
N SER A 405 9.24 -5.08 2.71
CA SER A 405 9.06 -5.05 4.16
C SER A 405 10.30 -4.53 4.87
N ASN A 406 10.09 -3.57 5.76
CA ASN A 406 11.08 -3.07 6.71
C ASN A 406 10.88 -3.67 8.11
N ALA A 407 9.98 -4.64 8.29
CA ALA A 407 9.75 -5.29 9.57
C ALA A 407 11.00 -6.09 9.98
N PRO A 408 11.58 -5.86 11.18
CA PRO A 408 12.79 -6.54 11.61
C PRO A 408 12.71 -8.07 11.54
N ALA A 409 11.58 -8.65 11.93
CA ALA A 409 11.41 -10.11 11.90
C ALA A 409 11.33 -10.66 10.48
N VAL A 410 10.74 -9.92 9.52
CA VAL A 410 10.70 -10.33 8.11
C VAL A 410 12.10 -10.26 7.51
N ARG A 411 12.85 -9.17 7.77
CA ARG A 411 14.25 -9.06 7.33
C ARG A 411 15.13 -10.18 7.89
N ALA A 412 14.97 -10.52 9.16
CA ALA A 412 15.68 -11.64 9.79
C ALA A 412 15.32 -12.97 9.12
N ALA A 413 14.04 -13.18 8.77
CA ALA A 413 13.61 -14.39 8.06
C ALA A 413 14.28 -14.52 6.67
N ARG A 414 14.39 -13.43 5.90
CA ARG A 414 15.09 -13.44 4.60
C ARG A 414 16.52 -13.95 4.72
N LEU A 415 17.26 -13.43 5.70
CA LEU A 415 18.65 -13.81 5.95
C LEU A 415 18.77 -15.27 6.40
N THR A 416 17.80 -15.78 7.17
CA THR A 416 17.83 -17.15 7.69
C THR A 416 17.51 -18.17 6.60
N GLN A 417 16.60 -17.85 5.67
CA GLN A 417 16.24 -18.72 4.55
C GLN A 417 17.30 -18.72 3.44
N ALA A 418 17.92 -17.56 3.14
CA ALA A 418 19.03 -17.45 2.19
C ALA A 418 20.29 -18.21 2.64
N GLY A 419 20.48 -18.42 3.95
CA GLY A 419 21.59 -19.20 4.50
C GLY A 419 21.40 -20.72 4.52
N SER A 420 20.25 -21.24 4.06
CA SER A 420 19.99 -22.70 4.03
C SER A 420 20.34 -23.39 2.71
N GLU A 421 20.76 -22.61 1.71
CA GLU A 421 21.21 -23.10 0.39
C GLU A 421 22.72 -22.90 0.14
N ALA A 422 23.50 -22.55 1.17
CA ALA A 422 24.96 -22.49 1.14
C ALA A 422 25.56 -23.56 2.08
#